data_AF-A0A6G0AFV7-F1
#
_entry.id   AF-A0A6G0AFV7-F1
#
_cell.length_a   1.000
_cell.length_b   1.000
_cell.length_c   1.000
_cell.angle_alpha   90.00
_cell.angle_beta   90.00
_cell.angle_gamma   90.00
#
_symmetry.space_group_name_H-M   'P 1'
#
loop_
_entity.id
_entity.type
_entity.pdbx_description
1 polymer ?
#
loop_
_entity_poly.entity_id
_entity_poly.type
_entity_poly.pdbx_seq_one_letter_code
_entity_poly.pdbx_strand_id
1 'polypeptide(L)'
;MGSDSKYYQEILKKLEGFIRKDYLQFLLFGIQAFVAAVLINFTFYAFLELIANFNSPVRTILFILFVLAAIGLLFYFLIKPFIKYIGTIRKENYFNAAQRVGIKFPEVKDELLNSMQLVSENTKGNLYSPNLIDAAFRNVYERVKNLNFQSIINFEKAKKVLPYFAAISIFCLVMILFVPGLNAASFRLLNFNKEFIPPPKFVFEINPGNKEITKGDRLDIAVRVKGSKPQSLQLSIR
;
A
#
# COMPACT_ATOMS: atom_id res chain seq x y z
N MET A 1 -33.13 -27.29 -11.84
CA MET A 1 -34.00 -27.47 -10.65
C MET A 1 -33.32 -28.15 -9.46
N GLY A 2 -32.01 -28.48 -9.50
CA GLY A 2 -31.27 -28.95 -8.31
C GLY A 2 -30.72 -27.84 -7.39
N SER A 3 -30.96 -26.56 -7.72
CA SER A 3 -30.41 -25.38 -7.03
C SER A 3 -31.29 -24.79 -5.93
N ASP A 4 -32.55 -25.25 -5.80
CA ASP A 4 -33.55 -24.63 -4.91
C ASP A 4 -33.60 -25.28 -3.52
N SER A 5 -32.71 -26.22 -3.23
CA SER A 5 -32.55 -26.80 -1.90
C SER A 5 -32.08 -25.72 -0.91
N LYS A 6 -32.87 -25.49 0.14
CA LYS A 6 -32.52 -24.58 1.26
C LYS A 6 -31.19 -24.98 1.91
N TYR A 7 -30.91 -26.28 2.02
CA TYR A 7 -29.68 -26.80 2.63
C TYR A 7 -28.46 -26.54 1.76
N TYR A 8 -28.59 -26.71 0.44
CA TYR A 8 -27.53 -26.38 -0.51
C TYR A 8 -27.12 -24.90 -0.41
N GLN A 9 -28.10 -23.99 -0.41
CA GLN A 9 -27.87 -22.55 -0.31
C GLN A 9 -27.18 -22.15 1.01
N GLU A 10 -27.54 -22.79 2.13
CA GLU A 10 -26.87 -22.55 3.41
C GLU A 10 -25.42 -23.04 3.43
N ILE A 11 -25.11 -24.19 2.82
CA ILE A 11 -23.73 -24.67 2.68
C ILE A 11 -22.92 -23.74 1.78
N LEU A 12 -23.49 -23.30 0.65
CA LEU A 12 -22.86 -22.31 -0.23
C LEU A 12 -22.56 -21.01 0.53
N LYS A 13 -23.51 -20.50 1.32
CA LYS A 13 -23.31 -19.29 2.14
C LYS A 13 -22.17 -19.45 3.14
N LYS A 14 -22.01 -20.63 3.75
CA LYS A 14 -20.87 -20.93 4.63
C LYS A 14 -19.54 -20.97 3.86
N LEU A 15 -19.52 -21.58 2.66
CA LEU A 15 -18.36 -21.62 1.78
C LEU A 15 -17.98 -20.22 1.28
N GLU A 16 -18.96 -19.39 0.90
CA GLU A 16 -18.73 -17.98 0.58
C GLU A 16 -18.13 -17.22 1.75
N GLY A 17 -18.61 -17.45 2.97
CA GLY A 17 -18.04 -16.85 4.18
C GLY A 17 -16.56 -17.21 4.37
N PHE A 18 -16.19 -18.47 4.10
CA PHE A 18 -14.78 -18.90 4.09
C PHE A 18 -13.99 -18.18 2.99
N ILE A 19 -14.48 -18.17 1.75
CA ILE A 19 -13.83 -17.50 0.60
C ILE A 19 -13.60 -16.01 0.89
N ARG A 20 -14.61 -15.30 1.41
CA ARG A 20 -14.53 -13.88 1.77
C ARG A 20 -13.49 -13.61 2.86
N LYS A 21 -13.38 -14.47 3.86
CA LYS A 21 -12.39 -14.30 4.92
C LYS A 21 -10.98 -14.60 4.43
N ASP A 22 -10.82 -15.55 3.52
CA ASP A 22 -9.55 -15.86 2.84
C ASP A 22 -9.09 -14.62 2.07
N TYR A 23 -10.01 -14.00 1.33
CA TYR A 23 -9.75 -12.76 0.62
C TYR A 23 -9.24 -11.66 1.53
N LEU A 24 -9.93 -11.45 2.65
CA LEU A 24 -9.63 -10.37 3.56
C LEU A 24 -8.20 -10.52 4.10
N GLN A 25 -7.76 -11.75 4.38
CA GLN A 25 -6.38 -12.02 4.76
C GLN A 25 -5.37 -11.68 3.65
N PHE A 26 -5.62 -12.10 2.41
CA PHE A 26 -4.75 -11.78 1.27
C PHE A 26 -4.70 -10.27 0.99
N LEU A 27 -5.84 -9.59 1.10
CA LEU A 27 -5.96 -8.16 0.91
C LEU A 27 -5.18 -7.37 1.96
N LEU A 28 -5.33 -7.75 3.25
CA LEU A 28 -4.58 -7.11 4.33
C LEU A 28 -3.06 -7.23 4.12
N PHE A 29 -2.59 -8.43 3.74
CA PHE A 29 -1.20 -8.64 3.39
C PHE A 29 -0.76 -7.76 2.21
N GLY A 30 -1.56 -7.71 1.14
CA GLY A 30 -1.27 -6.90 -0.06
C GLY A 30 -1.19 -5.41 0.25
N ILE A 31 -2.12 -4.89 1.07
CA ILE A 31 -2.13 -3.49 1.51
C ILE A 31 -0.89 -3.19 2.35
N GLN A 32 -0.55 -4.04 3.32
CA GLN A 32 0.65 -3.85 4.15
C GLN A 32 1.93 -3.79 3.30
N ALA A 33 2.08 -4.72 2.35
CA ALA A 33 3.22 -4.75 1.44
C ALA A 33 3.28 -3.52 0.53
N PHE A 34 2.13 -3.09 0.00
CA PHE A 34 2.02 -1.90 -0.85
C PHE A 34 2.41 -0.63 -0.11
N VAL A 35 1.86 -0.40 1.10
CA VAL A 35 2.17 0.79 1.89
C VAL A 35 3.65 0.80 2.25
N ALA A 36 4.23 -0.33 2.68
CA ALA A 36 5.66 -0.44 2.93
C ALA A 36 6.51 -0.08 1.70
N ALA A 37 6.16 -0.62 0.52
CA ALA A 37 6.89 -0.35 -0.71
C ALA A 37 6.79 1.13 -1.14
N VAL A 38 5.62 1.76 -0.99
CA VAL A 38 5.41 3.18 -1.28
C VAL A 38 6.22 4.06 -0.32
N LEU A 39 6.27 3.72 0.97
CA LEU A 39 7.08 4.45 1.96
C LEU A 39 8.58 4.38 1.63
N ILE A 40 9.08 3.19 1.26
CA ILE A 40 10.46 3.01 0.82
C ILE A 40 10.73 3.84 -0.44
N ASN A 41 9.84 3.76 -1.44
CA ASN A 41 9.95 4.52 -2.67
C ASN A 41 9.98 6.04 -2.41
N PHE A 42 9.07 6.54 -1.58
CA PHE A 42 9.05 7.95 -1.18
C PHE A 42 10.34 8.39 -0.49
N THR A 43 10.81 7.59 0.47
CA THR A 43 12.04 7.88 1.23
C THR A 43 13.25 7.93 0.30
N PHE A 44 13.32 7.03 -0.69
CA PHE A 44 14.36 7.02 -1.71
C PHE A 44 14.39 8.31 -2.52
N TYR A 45 13.26 8.77 -3.06
CA TYR A 45 13.21 10.03 -3.81
C TYR A 45 13.46 11.27 -2.93
N ALA A 46 13.00 11.27 -1.68
CA ALA A 46 13.30 12.33 -0.73
C ALA A 46 14.80 12.40 -0.42
N PHE A 47 15.47 11.26 -0.34
CA PHE A 47 16.91 11.19 -0.14
C PHE A 47 17.71 11.69 -1.35
N LEU A 48 17.26 11.37 -2.57
CA LEU A 48 17.84 11.96 -3.80
C LEU A 48 17.72 13.49 -3.81
N GLU A 49 16.54 14.01 -3.46
CA GLU A 49 16.31 15.47 -3.34
C GLU A 49 17.18 16.11 -2.26
N LEU A 50 17.46 15.41 -1.16
CA LEU A 50 18.33 15.89 -0.10
C LEU A 50 19.79 16.08 -0.57
N ILE A 51 20.33 15.09 -1.28
CA ILE A 51 21.73 15.10 -1.73
C ILE A 51 21.92 16.10 -2.87
N ALA A 52 21.07 16.03 -3.89
CA ALA A 52 21.27 16.78 -5.11
C ALA A 52 20.66 18.19 -5.09
N ASN A 53 19.74 18.48 -4.17
CA ASN A 53 19.01 19.76 -4.07
C ASN A 53 18.51 20.25 -5.44
N PHE A 54 17.66 19.44 -6.07
CA PHE A 54 17.25 19.66 -7.44
C PHE A 54 16.47 20.97 -7.63
N ASN A 55 16.67 21.58 -8.80
CA ASN A 55 15.85 22.70 -9.26
C ASN A 55 14.41 22.25 -9.55
N SER A 56 13.50 23.22 -9.69
CA SER A 56 12.06 22.96 -9.90
C SER A 56 11.74 21.98 -11.06
N PRO A 57 12.35 22.09 -12.26
CA PRO A 57 12.00 21.19 -13.37
C PRO A 57 12.45 19.74 -13.12
N VAL A 58 13.66 19.51 -12.57
CA VAL A 58 14.13 18.15 -12.27
C VAL A 58 13.30 17.53 -11.14
N ARG A 59 12.90 18.33 -10.14
CA ARG A 59 12.01 17.85 -9.08
C ARG A 59 10.64 17.40 -9.59
N THR A 60 10.12 18.08 -10.61
CA THR A 60 8.87 17.69 -11.28
C THR A 60 9.01 16.32 -11.97
N ILE A 61 10.12 16.10 -12.68
CA ILE A 61 10.40 14.80 -13.32
C ILE A 61 10.51 13.69 -12.26
N LEU A 62 11.23 13.95 -11.16
CA LEU A 62 11.36 13.00 -10.06
C LEU A 62 10.02 12.67 -9.41
N PHE A 63 9.17 13.67 -9.21
CA PHE A 63 7.83 13.45 -8.69
C PHE A 63 6.98 12.60 -9.63
N ILE A 64 7.05 12.83 -10.94
CA ILE A 64 6.35 12.00 -11.94
C ILE A 64 6.87 10.56 -11.90
N LEU A 65 8.20 10.35 -11.83
CA LEU A 65 8.79 9.02 -11.70
C LEU A 65 8.36 8.33 -10.40
N PHE A 66 8.31 9.06 -9.29
CA PHE A 66 7.78 8.58 -8.02
C PHE A 66 6.32 8.11 -8.17
N VAL A 67 5.46 8.92 -8.80
CA VAL A 67 4.05 8.60 -9.01
C VAL A 67 3.89 7.38 -9.94
N LEU A 68 4.64 7.32 -11.05
CA LEU A 68 4.63 6.17 -11.95
C LEU A 68 5.08 4.88 -11.25
N ALA A 69 6.13 4.96 -10.43
CA ALA A 69 6.58 3.84 -9.63
C ALA A 69 5.52 3.42 -8.60
N ALA A 70 4.87 4.37 -7.91
CA ALA A 70 3.80 4.09 -6.96
C ALA A 70 2.59 3.42 -7.64
N ILE A 71 2.22 3.86 -8.84
CA ILE A 71 1.18 3.23 -9.66
C ILE A 71 1.61 1.81 -10.05
N GLY A 72 2.85 1.60 -10.49
CA GLY A 72 3.39 0.27 -10.79
C GLY A 72 3.33 -0.67 -9.59
N LEU A 73 3.69 -0.18 -8.40
CA LEU A 73 3.58 -0.92 -7.14
C LEU A 73 2.11 -1.25 -6.81
N LEU A 74 1.18 -0.31 -7.03
CA LEU A 74 -0.25 -0.55 -6.83
C LEU A 74 -0.74 -1.68 -7.74
N PHE A 75 -0.34 -1.66 -9.02
CA PHE A 75 -0.69 -2.71 -9.96
C PHE A 75 -0.11 -4.07 -9.54
N TYR A 76 1.14 -4.10 -9.09
CA TYR A 76 1.81 -5.34 -8.71
C TYR A 76 1.29 -5.95 -7.41
N PHE A 77 1.08 -5.14 -6.36
CA PHE A 77 0.75 -5.61 -5.01
C PHE A 77 -0.75 -5.67 -4.72
N LEU A 78 -1.59 -4.83 -5.34
CA LEU A 78 -3.04 -4.86 -5.14
C LEU A 78 -3.75 -5.45 -6.36
N ILE A 79 -3.55 -4.89 -7.55
CA ILE A 79 -4.42 -5.18 -8.69
C ILE A 79 -4.15 -6.58 -9.26
N LYS A 80 -2.89 -6.98 -9.46
CA LYS A 80 -2.53 -8.32 -9.96
C LYS A 80 -3.04 -9.46 -9.06
N PRO A 81 -2.80 -9.46 -7.73
CA PRO A 81 -3.35 -10.50 -6.87
C PRO A 81 -4.88 -10.40 -6.77
N PHE A 82 -5.46 -9.20 -6.84
CA PHE A 82 -6.92 -9.02 -6.86
C PHE A 82 -7.58 -9.62 -8.10
N ILE A 83 -7.03 -9.39 -9.31
CA ILE A 83 -7.52 -9.97 -10.56
C ILE A 83 -7.38 -11.50 -10.53
N LYS A 84 -6.22 -12.00 -10.09
CA LYS A 84 -6.01 -13.45 -9.91
C LYS A 84 -7.05 -14.01 -8.94
N TYR A 85 -7.33 -13.30 -7.86
CA TYR A 85 -8.31 -13.70 -6.86
C TYR A 85 -9.75 -13.68 -7.38
N ILE A 86 -10.21 -12.63 -8.08
CA ILE A 86 -11.54 -12.62 -8.72
C ILE A 86 -11.66 -13.74 -9.74
N GLY A 87 -10.61 -13.94 -10.55
CA GLY A 87 -10.54 -15.05 -11.50
C GLY A 87 -10.60 -16.42 -10.80
N THR A 88 -9.97 -16.54 -9.62
CA THR A 88 -10.05 -17.72 -8.75
C THR A 88 -11.43 -17.86 -8.12
N ILE A 89 -12.13 -16.84 -7.63
CA ILE A 89 -13.50 -16.99 -7.12
C ILE A 89 -14.44 -17.48 -8.23
N ARG A 90 -14.32 -16.94 -9.44
CA ARG A 90 -15.15 -17.35 -10.58
C ARG A 90 -14.83 -18.76 -11.10
N LYS A 91 -13.59 -19.24 -10.92
CA LYS A 91 -13.13 -20.60 -11.32
C LYS A 91 -13.05 -21.59 -10.16
N GLU A 92 -13.16 -21.16 -8.91
CA GLU A 92 -13.37 -22.02 -7.76
C GLU A 92 -14.78 -22.55 -7.89
N ASN A 93 -14.88 -23.65 -8.62
CA ASN A 93 -15.94 -24.60 -8.42
C ASN A 93 -16.00 -24.81 -6.90
N TYR A 94 -17.16 -24.58 -6.28
CA TYR A 94 -17.36 -24.71 -4.82
C TYR A 94 -16.77 -26.03 -4.26
N PHE A 95 -16.59 -27.02 -5.14
CA PHE A 95 -15.72 -28.18 -4.99
C PHE A 95 -14.30 -27.92 -4.42
N ASN A 96 -13.51 -26.98 -4.96
CA ASN A 96 -12.17 -26.65 -4.45
C ASN A 96 -12.23 -26.01 -3.06
N ALA A 97 -13.21 -25.14 -2.81
CA ALA A 97 -13.43 -24.57 -1.49
C ALA A 97 -13.83 -25.67 -0.48
N ALA A 98 -14.72 -26.59 -0.87
CA ALA A 98 -15.08 -27.77 -0.09
C ALA A 98 -13.88 -28.68 0.19
N GLN A 99 -12.99 -28.89 -0.79
CA GLN A 99 -11.75 -29.64 -0.60
C GLN A 99 -10.82 -28.98 0.43
N ARG A 100 -10.62 -27.65 0.32
CA ARG A 100 -9.80 -26.89 1.28
C ARG A 100 -10.39 -26.90 2.69
N VAL A 101 -11.71 -26.79 2.81
CA VAL A 101 -12.42 -26.90 4.09
C VAL A 101 -12.29 -28.30 4.67
N GLY A 102 -12.47 -29.34 3.84
CA GLY A 102 -12.37 -30.75 4.24
C GLY A 102 -10.97 -31.19 4.69
N ILE A 103 -9.90 -30.57 4.19
CA ILE A 103 -8.53 -30.80 4.72
C ILE A 103 -8.44 -30.41 6.21
N LYS A 104 -9.14 -29.34 6.61
CA LYS A 104 -9.10 -28.81 7.98
C LYS A 104 -10.18 -29.41 8.89
N PHE A 105 -11.27 -29.93 8.30
CA PHE A 105 -12.31 -30.69 8.99
C PHE A 105 -12.47 -32.10 8.37
N PRO A 106 -11.61 -33.05 8.76
CA PRO A 106 -11.63 -34.42 8.21
C PRO A 106 -12.96 -35.13 8.40
N GLU A 107 -13.68 -34.83 9.50
CA GLU A 107 -14.96 -35.45 9.89
C GLU A 107 -16.07 -35.28 8.84
N VAL A 108 -16.04 -34.20 8.06
CA VAL A 108 -17.07 -33.87 7.05
C VAL A 108 -16.50 -33.81 5.64
N LYS A 109 -15.21 -34.12 5.47
CA LYS A 109 -14.48 -33.95 4.20
C LYS A 109 -15.14 -34.72 3.06
N ASP A 110 -15.31 -36.02 3.23
CA ASP A 110 -15.74 -36.91 2.14
C ASP A 110 -17.20 -36.65 1.78
N GLU A 111 -18.06 -36.46 2.78
CA GLU A 111 -19.49 -36.18 2.57
C GLU A 111 -19.73 -34.81 1.91
N LEU A 112 -19.00 -33.77 2.32
CA LEU A 112 -19.06 -32.45 1.71
C LEU A 112 -18.57 -32.48 0.26
N LEU A 113 -17.45 -33.16 0.01
CA LEU A 113 -16.83 -33.23 -1.31
C LEU A 113 -17.71 -34.02 -2.29
N ASN A 114 -18.24 -35.17 -1.86
CA ASN A 114 -19.16 -36.00 -2.63
C ASN A 114 -20.47 -35.26 -2.96
N SER A 115 -21.02 -34.51 -1.99
CA SER A 115 -22.24 -33.72 -2.21
C SER A 115 -22.02 -32.59 -3.22
N MET A 116 -20.85 -31.93 -3.18
CA MET A 116 -20.50 -30.91 -4.17
C MET A 116 -20.24 -31.51 -5.56
N GLN A 117 -19.72 -32.75 -5.67
CA GLN A 117 -19.57 -33.46 -6.95
C GLN A 117 -20.93 -33.76 -7.58
N LEU A 118 -21.88 -34.28 -6.80
CA LEU A 118 -23.24 -34.59 -7.25
C LEU A 118 -23.91 -33.40 -7.95
N VAL A 119 -23.76 -32.17 -7.43
CA VAL A 119 -24.30 -30.97 -8.07
C VAL A 119 -23.55 -30.62 -9.36
N SER A 120 -22.22 -30.72 -9.34
CA SER A 120 -21.38 -30.40 -10.48
C SER A 120 -21.61 -31.33 -11.68
N GLU A 121 -21.91 -32.60 -11.41
CA GLU A 121 -22.22 -33.62 -12.42
C GLU A 121 -23.67 -33.51 -12.90
N ASN A 122 -24.63 -33.25 -12.00
CA ASN A 122 -26.03 -33.08 -12.39
C ASN A 122 -26.26 -31.80 -13.22
N THR A 123 -25.38 -30.80 -13.11
CA THR A 123 -25.37 -29.61 -13.97
C THR A 123 -24.89 -29.94 -15.40
N LYS A 124 -24.16 -31.05 -15.58
CA LYS A 124 -23.60 -31.51 -16.87
C LYS A 124 -24.45 -32.60 -17.55
N GLY A 125 -25.41 -33.19 -16.85
CA GLY A 125 -26.41 -34.11 -17.38
C GLY A 125 -27.38 -34.49 -16.26
N ASN A 126 -28.69 -34.48 -16.54
CA ASN A 126 -29.76 -34.82 -15.59
C ASN A 126 -29.69 -36.30 -15.14
N LEU A 127 -28.70 -36.67 -14.33
CA LEU A 127 -28.49 -38.04 -13.85
C LEU A 127 -29.26 -38.34 -12.55
N TYR A 128 -29.62 -37.34 -11.75
CA TYR A 128 -30.16 -37.55 -10.40
C TYR A 128 -31.46 -36.77 -10.12
N SER A 129 -32.37 -37.40 -9.36
CA SER A 129 -33.63 -36.77 -8.96
C SER A 129 -33.41 -35.63 -7.95
N PRO A 130 -34.15 -34.51 -8.04
CA PRO A 130 -34.00 -33.38 -7.12
C PRO A 130 -34.15 -33.74 -5.64
N ASN A 131 -35.04 -34.70 -5.32
CA ASN A 131 -35.31 -35.12 -3.94
C ASN A 131 -34.15 -35.92 -3.31
N LEU A 132 -33.45 -36.73 -4.10
CA LEU A 132 -32.27 -37.46 -3.62
C LEU A 132 -31.11 -36.52 -3.29
N ILE A 133 -30.95 -35.47 -4.11
CA ILE A 133 -29.93 -34.44 -3.92
C ILE A 133 -30.23 -33.64 -2.65
N ASP A 134 -31.49 -33.23 -2.45
CA ASP A 134 -31.89 -32.49 -1.25
C ASP A 134 -31.68 -33.30 0.04
N ALA A 135 -32.01 -34.59 0.03
CA ALA A 135 -31.77 -35.48 1.17
C ALA A 135 -30.27 -35.65 1.48
N ALA A 136 -29.42 -35.78 0.46
CA ALA A 136 -27.96 -35.82 0.63
C ALA A 136 -27.44 -34.53 1.26
N PHE A 137 -27.87 -33.37 0.74
CA PHE A 137 -27.48 -32.06 1.30
C PHE A 137 -27.99 -31.83 2.71
N ARG A 138 -29.18 -32.32 3.05
CA ARG A 138 -29.70 -32.25 4.43
C ARG A 138 -28.80 -32.98 5.42
N ASN A 139 -28.39 -34.21 5.11
CA ASN A 139 -27.50 -35.00 5.97
C ASN A 139 -26.15 -34.32 6.17
N VAL A 140 -25.56 -33.77 5.10
CA VAL A 140 -24.31 -33.02 5.19
C VAL A 140 -24.50 -31.74 5.99
N TYR A 141 -25.56 -30.98 5.72
CA TYR A 141 -25.87 -29.76 6.44
C TYR A 141 -25.98 -30.00 7.95
N GLU A 142 -26.67 -31.05 8.40
CA GLU A 142 -26.81 -31.36 9.82
C GLU A 142 -25.47 -31.59 10.54
N ARG A 143 -24.46 -32.11 9.83
CA ARG A 143 -23.11 -32.28 10.36
C ARG A 143 -22.27 -31.01 10.29
N VAL A 144 -22.41 -30.23 9.21
CA VAL A 144 -21.65 -28.98 9.05
C VAL A 144 -22.31 -27.77 9.72
N LYS A 145 -23.55 -27.84 10.20
CA LYS A 145 -24.30 -26.69 10.74
C LYS A 145 -23.61 -26.05 11.94
N ASN A 146 -22.99 -26.85 12.81
CA ASN A 146 -22.28 -26.37 13.99
C ASN A 146 -20.82 -25.99 13.69
N LEU A 147 -20.30 -26.38 12.52
CA LEU A 147 -18.94 -26.03 12.11
C LEU A 147 -18.89 -24.60 11.56
N ASN A 148 -17.91 -23.84 12.03
CA ASN A 148 -17.64 -22.50 11.52
C ASN A 148 -16.50 -22.57 10.49
N PHE A 149 -16.83 -22.60 9.20
CA PHE A 149 -15.78 -22.63 8.16
C PHE A 149 -14.86 -21.41 8.21
N GLN A 150 -15.34 -20.27 8.71
CA GLN A 150 -14.54 -19.06 8.83
C GLN A 150 -13.47 -19.16 9.94
N SER A 151 -13.61 -20.06 10.92
CA SER A 151 -12.58 -20.25 11.96
C SER A 151 -11.30 -20.88 11.40
N ILE A 152 -11.37 -21.52 10.23
CA ILE A 152 -10.23 -22.12 9.53
C ILE A 152 -9.20 -21.05 9.15
N ILE A 153 -9.66 -19.85 8.86
CA ILE A 153 -8.84 -18.77 8.30
C ILE A 153 -8.30 -17.91 9.43
N ASN A 154 -7.03 -18.15 9.72
CA ASN A 154 -6.24 -17.33 10.62
C ASN A 154 -5.45 -16.31 9.82
N PHE A 155 -5.53 -15.04 10.26
CA PHE A 155 -4.73 -13.93 9.75
C PHE A 155 -3.21 -14.06 10.04
N GLU A 156 -2.71 -15.26 10.30
CA GLU A 156 -1.31 -15.52 10.65
C GLU A 156 -0.33 -14.95 9.61
N LYS A 157 -0.62 -15.07 8.31
CA LYS A 157 0.25 -14.48 7.28
C LYS A 157 0.31 -12.96 7.38
N ALA A 158 -0.83 -12.29 7.56
CA ALA A 158 -0.89 -10.83 7.73
C ALA A 158 -0.25 -10.38 9.06
N LYS A 159 -0.45 -11.16 10.14
CA LYS A 159 0.20 -10.93 11.45
C LYS A 159 1.71 -11.12 11.37
N LYS A 160 2.21 -12.08 10.59
CA LYS A 160 3.63 -12.34 10.42
C LYS A 160 4.35 -11.22 9.67
N VAL A 161 3.69 -10.56 8.72
CA VAL A 161 4.27 -9.41 8.01
C VAL A 161 4.05 -8.06 8.71
N LEU A 162 3.07 -7.98 9.61
CA LEU A 162 2.82 -6.78 10.41
C LEU A 162 4.07 -6.21 11.12
N PRO A 163 4.94 -6.99 11.78
CA PRO A 163 6.15 -6.44 12.41
C PRO A 163 7.14 -5.89 11.38
N TYR A 164 7.26 -6.50 10.19
CA TYR A 164 8.11 -5.98 9.12
C TYR A 164 7.55 -4.67 8.56
N PHE A 165 6.24 -4.60 8.32
CA PHE A 165 5.56 -3.38 7.93
C PHE A 165 5.77 -2.26 8.96
N ALA A 166 5.60 -2.58 10.24
CA ALA A 166 5.82 -1.63 11.33
C ALA A 166 7.28 -1.17 11.38
N ALA A 167 8.24 -2.11 11.29
CA ALA A 167 9.66 -1.79 11.28
C ALA A 167 10.05 -0.87 10.12
N ILE A 168 9.58 -1.14 8.91
CA ILE A 168 9.82 -0.30 7.72
C ILE A 168 9.18 1.08 7.91
N SER A 169 7.95 1.14 8.40
CA SER A 169 7.23 2.40 8.61
C SER A 169 7.92 3.27 9.67
N ILE A 170 8.32 2.66 10.78
CA ILE A 170 9.08 3.33 11.85
C ILE A 170 10.44 3.77 11.31
N PHE A 171 11.15 2.93 10.55
CA PHE A 171 12.43 3.29 9.96
C PHE A 171 12.32 4.51 9.04
N CYS A 172 11.37 4.51 8.10
CA CYS A 172 11.12 5.65 7.22
C CYS A 172 10.77 6.92 8.01
N LEU A 173 9.91 6.80 9.03
CA LEU A 173 9.54 7.94 9.89
C LEU A 173 10.74 8.49 10.66
N VAL A 174 11.54 7.62 11.27
CA VAL A 174 12.76 8.01 11.98
C VAL A 174 13.74 8.68 11.03
N MET A 175 13.95 8.15 9.82
CA MET A 175 14.80 8.82 8.84
C MET A 175 14.31 10.24 8.56
N ILE A 176 13.03 10.43 8.24
CA ILE A 176 12.48 11.75 7.89
C ILE A 176 12.63 12.74 9.05
N LEU A 177 12.46 12.30 10.30
CA LEU A 177 12.52 13.18 11.47
C LEU A 177 13.95 13.48 11.95
N PHE A 178 14.84 12.48 11.92
CA PHE A 178 16.17 12.58 12.54
C PHE A 178 17.29 12.88 11.54
N VAL A 179 17.13 12.61 10.25
CA VAL A 179 18.15 12.96 9.25
C VAL A 179 18.05 14.47 8.95
N PRO A 180 19.12 15.25 9.20
CA PRO A 180 19.09 16.69 8.98
C PRO A 180 18.72 17.04 7.54
N GLY A 181 17.69 17.87 7.38
CA GLY A 181 17.23 18.33 6.07
C GLY A 181 16.35 17.36 5.28
N LEU A 182 16.21 16.08 5.70
CA LEU A 182 15.37 15.12 4.97
C LEU A 182 13.89 15.50 5.02
N ASN A 183 13.39 15.98 6.17
CA ASN A 183 12.05 16.55 6.29
C ASN A 183 11.82 17.69 5.28
N ALA A 184 12.78 18.62 5.18
CA ALA A 184 12.69 19.73 4.23
C ALA A 184 12.74 19.24 2.78
N ALA A 185 13.57 18.24 2.47
CA ALA A 185 13.62 17.61 1.15
C ALA A 185 12.31 16.89 0.80
N SER A 186 11.71 16.15 1.73
CA SER A 186 10.39 15.55 1.58
C SER A 186 9.32 16.61 1.29
N PHE A 187 9.35 17.74 2.02
CA PHE A 187 8.42 18.84 1.78
C PHE A 187 8.59 19.48 0.40
N ARG A 188 9.83 19.68 -0.06
CA ARG A 188 10.13 20.18 -1.41
C ARG A 188 9.67 19.21 -2.49
N LEU A 189 9.89 17.91 -2.30
CA LEU A 189 9.47 16.87 -3.25
C LEU A 189 7.95 16.86 -3.43
N LEU A 190 7.19 16.98 -2.34
CA LEU A 190 5.73 17.09 -2.40
C LEU A 190 5.27 18.41 -3.02
N ASN A 191 5.99 19.50 -2.78
CA ASN A 191 5.77 20.81 -3.40
C ASN A 191 6.62 20.98 -4.66
N PHE A 192 6.58 20.01 -5.57
CA PHE A 192 7.42 19.99 -6.78
C PHE A 192 7.24 21.23 -7.68
N ASN A 193 6.06 21.86 -7.66
CA ASN A 193 5.72 23.03 -8.47
C ASN A 193 6.11 24.38 -7.80
N LYS A 194 6.69 24.36 -6.59
CA LYS A 194 7.15 25.58 -5.93
C LYS A 194 8.65 25.74 -6.08
N GLU A 195 9.05 26.96 -6.41
CA GLU A 195 10.45 27.34 -6.43
C GLU A 195 10.92 27.52 -4.98
N PHE A 196 11.87 26.69 -4.56
CA PHE A 196 12.53 26.82 -3.26
C PHE A 196 13.90 27.42 -3.54
N ILE A 197 14.00 28.72 -3.32
CA ILE A 197 15.29 29.41 -3.36
C ILE A 197 16.02 29.04 -2.06
N PRO A 198 17.15 28.32 -2.12
CA PRO A 198 17.92 28.03 -0.92
C PRO A 198 18.32 29.35 -0.25
N PRO A 199 18.30 29.45 1.09
CA PRO A 199 18.73 30.66 1.77
C PRO A 199 20.16 31.01 1.31
N PRO A 200 20.44 32.28 0.99
CA PRO A 200 21.74 32.69 0.50
C PRO A 200 22.81 32.33 1.52
N LYS A 201 23.96 31.84 1.04
CA LYS A 201 25.09 31.41 1.90
C LYS A 201 25.60 32.54 2.79
N PHE A 202 25.47 33.77 2.33
CA PHE A 202 25.78 34.99 3.08
C PHE A 202 24.90 36.15 2.60
N VAL A 203 24.60 37.07 3.50
CA VAL A 203 23.87 38.32 3.25
C VAL A 203 24.77 39.49 3.65
N PHE A 204 24.83 40.50 2.79
CA PHE A 204 25.52 41.76 3.07
C PHE A 204 24.53 42.79 3.61
N GLU A 205 24.75 43.24 4.83
CA GLU A 205 24.05 44.38 5.42
C GLU A 205 24.96 45.61 5.32
N ILE A 206 24.57 46.59 4.52
CA ILE A 206 25.33 47.83 4.30
C ILE A 206 24.66 48.95 5.09
N ASN A 207 25.43 49.65 5.93
CA ASN A 207 24.98 50.79 6.72
C ASN A 207 25.86 52.02 6.38
N PRO A 208 25.31 53.22 6.12
CA PRO A 208 23.89 53.61 6.18
C PRO A 208 23.03 53.23 4.96
N GLY A 209 23.58 52.51 3.98
CA GLY A 209 22.85 52.19 2.74
C GLY A 209 22.76 53.42 1.84
N ASN A 210 21.55 53.80 1.42
CA ASN A 210 21.35 54.99 0.58
C ASN A 210 21.32 56.25 1.45
N LYS A 211 22.40 57.03 1.43
CA LYS A 211 22.52 58.28 2.18
C LYS A 211 23.05 59.40 1.29
N GLU A 212 22.34 60.52 1.26
CA GLU A 212 22.81 61.76 0.65
C GLU A 212 23.66 62.54 1.67
N ILE A 213 24.81 63.03 1.23
CA ILE A 213 25.73 63.83 2.02
C ILE A 213 26.19 65.06 1.24
N THR A 214 26.62 66.11 1.94
CA THR A 214 27.14 67.31 1.28
C THR A 214 28.50 67.00 0.67
N LYS A 215 28.80 67.66 -0.46
CA LYS A 215 30.10 67.53 -1.12
C LYS A 215 31.22 67.99 -0.17
N GLY A 216 32.10 67.06 0.19
CA GLY A 216 33.21 67.29 1.13
C GLY A 216 33.04 66.63 2.50
N ASP A 217 31.83 66.15 2.82
CA ASP A 217 31.58 65.43 4.06
C ASP A 217 32.16 64.01 4.01
N ARG A 218 32.59 63.49 5.17
CA ARG A 218 33.03 62.10 5.30
C ARG A 218 31.82 61.17 5.49
N LEU A 219 31.79 60.06 4.75
CA LEU A 219 30.79 59.01 4.88
C LEU A 219 31.45 57.70 5.30
N ASP A 220 31.10 57.21 6.49
CA ASP A 220 31.50 55.88 6.95
C ASP A 220 30.53 54.83 6.41
N ILE A 221 31.05 53.88 5.63
CA ILE A 221 30.29 52.75 5.08
C ILE A 221 30.71 51.48 5.82
N ALA A 222 29.79 50.89 6.56
CA ALA A 222 30.01 49.60 7.23
C ALA A 222 29.28 48.48 6.48
N VAL A 223 30.03 47.44 6.09
CA VAL A 223 29.47 46.22 5.49
C VAL A 223 29.56 45.08 6.49
N ARG A 224 28.41 44.56 6.92
CA ARG A 224 28.32 43.40 7.80
C ARG A 224 27.91 42.18 6.98
N VAL A 225 28.63 41.08 7.15
CA VAL A 225 28.29 39.81 6.52
C VAL A 225 27.59 38.91 7.54
N LYS A 226 26.37 38.47 7.23
CA LYS A 226 25.66 37.43 7.99
C LYS A 226 25.70 36.12 7.21
N GLY A 227 26.16 35.04 7.83
CA GLY A 227 26.26 33.71 7.20
C GLY A 227 27.71 33.23 7.06
N SER A 228 27.99 32.41 6.04
CA SER A 228 29.34 31.86 5.80
C SER A 228 30.31 32.95 5.36
N LYS A 229 31.53 32.97 5.92
CA LYS A 229 32.56 33.96 5.59
C LYS A 229 32.94 33.88 4.08
N PRO A 230 32.79 34.97 3.30
CA PRO A 230 33.19 34.98 1.90
C PRO A 230 34.72 34.93 1.77
N GLN A 231 35.22 34.40 0.65
CA GLN A 231 36.66 34.27 0.40
C GLN A 231 37.36 35.63 0.22
N SER A 232 36.66 36.61 -0.37
CA SER A 232 37.10 37.99 -0.48
C SER A 232 35.90 38.93 -0.43
N LEU A 233 36.13 40.15 0.07
CA LEU A 233 35.14 41.23 0.08
C LEU A 233 35.79 42.45 -0.57
N GLN A 234 35.20 42.96 -1.65
CA GLN A 234 35.68 44.15 -2.35
C GLN A 234 34.56 45.18 -2.38
N LEU A 235 34.87 46.41 -1.95
CA LEU A 235 33.99 47.57 -2.06
C LEU A 235 34.46 48.41 -3.25
N SER A 236 33.61 48.56 -4.26
CA SER A 236 33.86 49.44 -5.40
C SER A 236 32.97 50.68 -5.30
N ILE A 237 33.58 51.85 -5.36
CA ILE A 237 32.90 53.15 -5.36
C ILE A 237 33.00 53.67 -6.80
N ARG A 238 31.87 54.04 -7.40
CA ARG A 238 31.78 54.57 -8.77
C ARG A 238 31.29 56.01 -8.74
#